data_AF-G9EMP6-F1
#
_entry.id   AF-G9EMP6-F1
#
_cell.length_a   1.000
_cell.length_b   1.000
_cell.length_c   1.000
_cell.angle_alpha   90.00
_cell.angle_beta   90.00
_cell.angle_gamma   90.00
#
_symmetry.space_group_name_H-M   'P 1'
#
loop_
_entity.id
_entity.type
_entity.pdbx_description
1 polymer ?
#
loop_
_entity_poly.entity_id
_entity_poly.type
_entity_poly.pdbx_seq_one_letter_code
_entity_poly.pdbx_strand_id
1 'polypeptide(L)'
;MMVGYSSGYAGLHFLHFTAQAISTSGPQLTPAWQLHLTKLISNDIALLWGFSIGIFFSIWPNPKAKKVAVKLNWLANIFLKKIFIPLLPLFILGFVFKLEHEHILKTSLSLYGPILILIIATQWLYISSWYLVASQFSLKKFCYYLKNVLPASLTGLSTISSAAAMPVLLLSTEKNLDDPEQARMLVPAIINIHTIGSAIGIPILSLATILTFGLPMPSPSVFIVFALYTALAKYAVAAVPGGVIIVVTPLLEAHLGFSSDMIGLITAIYLICDPFGTTANVTANGVFPILFTKLHKRLTQFFPAAAGESHESTPQFERQGSGQPT
;
A
#
# COMPACT_ATOMS: atom_id res chain seq x y z
N MET A 1 -3.61 7.67 4.15
CA MET A 1 -2.94 8.92 3.74
C MET A 1 -3.12 10.01 4.76
N MET A 2 -4.35 10.50 5.01
CA MET A 2 -4.56 11.60 5.96
C MET A 2 -4.14 11.28 7.40
N VAL A 3 -4.34 10.04 7.87
CA VAL A 3 -3.80 9.60 9.17
C VAL A 3 -2.28 9.79 9.24
N GLY A 4 -1.55 9.42 8.18
CA GLY A 4 -0.11 9.60 8.11
C GLY A 4 0.30 11.07 7.99
N TYR A 5 -0.48 11.90 7.30
CA TYR A 5 -0.25 13.35 7.28
C TYR A 5 -0.39 13.96 8.68
N SER A 6 -1.50 13.68 9.35
CA SER A 6 -1.78 14.23 10.69
C SER A 6 -0.80 13.72 11.73
N SER A 7 -0.49 12.41 11.73
CA SER A 7 0.48 11.84 12.66
C SER A 7 1.91 12.27 12.34
N GLY A 8 2.27 12.45 11.07
CA GLY A 8 3.54 12.99 10.64
C GLY A 8 3.71 14.44 11.08
N TYR A 9 2.70 15.28 10.83
CA TYR A 9 2.70 16.68 11.23
C TYR A 9 2.86 16.83 12.75
N ALA A 10 2.05 16.13 13.54
CA ALA A 10 2.12 16.17 15.00
C ALA A 10 3.38 15.50 15.55
N GLY A 11 3.76 14.35 15.00
CA GLY A 11 4.89 13.55 15.44
C GLY A 11 6.23 14.22 15.16
N LEU A 12 6.41 14.82 13.98
CA LEU A 12 7.63 15.57 13.66
C LEU A 12 7.79 16.80 14.55
N HIS A 13 6.68 17.49 14.88
CA HIS A 13 6.71 18.58 15.85
C HIS A 13 7.09 18.08 17.25
N PHE A 14 6.49 16.98 17.71
CA PHE A 14 6.79 16.38 19.02
C PHE A 14 8.23 15.88 19.14
N LEU A 15 8.76 15.30 18.07
CA LEU A 15 10.16 14.85 17.99
C LEU A 15 11.15 16.02 17.90
N HIS A 16 10.68 17.27 17.92
CA HIS A 16 11.49 18.47 17.68
C HIS A 16 12.32 18.31 16.41
N PHE A 17 11.72 17.72 15.38
CA PHE A 17 12.37 17.49 14.11
C PHE A 17 12.61 18.84 13.46
N THR A 18 13.80 19.38 13.69
CA THR A 18 14.21 20.67 13.16
C THR A 18 14.72 20.45 11.75
N ALA A 19 14.35 21.37 10.87
CA ALA A 19 14.93 21.45 9.55
C ALA A 19 16.42 21.72 9.69
N GLN A 20 17.24 20.68 9.64
CA GLN A 20 18.63 20.84 9.27
C GLN A 20 18.64 20.96 7.76
N ALA A 21 18.62 22.19 7.26
CA ALA A 21 18.94 22.45 5.86
C ALA A 21 20.27 21.76 5.60
N ILE A 22 20.23 20.68 4.83
CA ILE A 22 21.43 20.01 4.37
C ILE A 22 22.15 21.02 3.48
N SER A 23 23.05 21.78 4.09
CA SER A 23 23.85 22.78 3.43
C SER A 23 24.96 22.02 2.71
N THR A 24 24.77 21.76 1.43
CA THR A 24 25.79 21.11 0.59
C THR A 24 26.89 22.12 0.27
N SER A 25 27.75 22.41 1.23
CA SER A 25 28.90 23.31 1.07
C SER A 25 30.13 22.64 0.43
N GLY A 26 30.01 21.38 -0.01
CA GLY A 26 31.06 20.59 -0.67
C GLY A 26 30.74 20.24 -2.12
N PRO A 27 31.72 19.71 -2.88
CA PRO A 27 31.51 19.23 -4.24
C PRO A 27 30.44 18.15 -4.28
N GLN A 28 29.36 18.39 -5.02
CA GLN A 28 28.25 17.44 -5.17
C GLN A 28 28.58 16.43 -6.26
N LEU A 29 28.17 15.17 -6.04
CA LEU A 29 28.26 14.16 -7.08
C LEU A 29 27.10 14.37 -8.07
N THR A 30 27.45 14.83 -9.27
CA THR A 30 26.50 14.88 -10.39
C THR A 30 26.43 13.53 -11.10
N PRO A 31 25.27 13.15 -11.64
CA PRO A 31 25.16 11.92 -12.43
C PRO A 31 26.12 11.98 -13.62
N ALA A 32 26.83 10.87 -13.88
CA ALA A 32 27.78 10.77 -15.00
C ALA A 32 27.11 10.97 -16.37
N TRP A 33 25.81 10.68 -16.46
CA TRP A 33 25.00 10.91 -17.65
C TRP A 33 23.59 11.33 -17.27
N GLN A 34 23.03 12.28 -18.01
CA GLN A 34 21.66 12.74 -17.86
C GLN A 34 20.88 12.41 -19.14
N LEU A 35 19.99 11.42 -19.07
CA LEU A 35 19.06 11.12 -20.14
C LEU A 35 17.88 12.10 -20.06
N HIS A 36 17.81 13.04 -21.00
CA HIS A 36 16.66 13.95 -21.13
C HIS A 36 15.58 13.30 -21.99
N LEU A 37 14.68 12.54 -21.37
CA LEU A 37 13.45 12.11 -22.04
C LEU A 37 12.39 13.21 -21.90
N THR A 38 11.93 13.75 -23.03
CA THR A 38 10.78 14.67 -23.05
C THR A 38 9.54 13.95 -22.54
N LYS A 39 8.94 14.45 -21.46
CA LYS A 39 7.66 13.94 -20.94
C LYS A 39 6.56 14.26 -21.97
N LEU A 40 6.08 13.25 -22.70
CA LEU A 40 5.02 13.42 -23.71
C LEU A 40 3.66 13.76 -23.09
N ILE A 41 3.35 13.14 -21.95
CA ILE A 41 2.14 13.35 -21.16
C ILE A 41 2.58 13.45 -19.70
N SER A 42 2.00 14.35 -18.93
CA SER A 42 2.28 14.43 -17.50
C SER A 42 1.72 13.20 -16.77
N ASN A 43 2.39 12.79 -15.69
CA ASN A 43 2.11 11.52 -15.03
C ASN A 43 0.72 11.48 -14.36
N ASP A 44 0.29 12.62 -13.81
CA ASP A 44 -1.03 12.85 -13.23
C ASP A 44 -2.14 12.74 -14.30
N ILE A 45 -1.95 13.35 -15.48
CA ILE A 45 -2.89 13.26 -16.61
C ILE A 45 -2.96 11.83 -17.14
N ALA A 46 -1.82 11.17 -17.32
CA ALA A 46 -1.77 9.77 -17.77
C ALA A 46 -2.51 8.83 -16.80
N LEU A 47 -2.38 9.06 -15.49
CA LEU A 47 -3.09 8.31 -14.46
C LEU A 47 -4.61 8.52 -14.53
N LEU A 48 -5.06 9.77 -14.63
CA LEU A 48 -6.50 10.08 -14.71
C LEU A 48 -7.14 9.49 -15.97
N TRP A 49 -6.49 9.62 -17.12
CA TRP A 49 -6.97 9.02 -18.36
C TRP A 49 -6.97 7.50 -18.30
N GLY A 50 -5.87 6.89 -17.83
CA GLY A 50 -5.78 5.44 -17.69
C GLY A 50 -6.87 4.87 -16.80
N PHE A 51 -7.15 5.53 -15.66
CA PHE A 51 -8.22 5.13 -14.76
C PHE A 51 -9.62 5.33 -15.37
N SER A 52 -9.87 6.49 -15.98
CA SER A 52 -11.16 6.82 -16.60
C SER A 52 -11.50 5.85 -17.74
N ILE A 53 -10.51 5.55 -18.59
CA ILE A 53 -10.62 4.54 -19.66
C ILE A 53 -10.86 3.14 -19.08
N GLY A 54 -10.18 2.81 -17.97
CA GLY A 54 -10.37 1.55 -17.25
C GLY A 54 -11.80 1.37 -16.75
N ILE A 55 -12.39 2.39 -16.11
CA ILE A 55 -13.80 2.38 -15.69
C ILE A 55 -14.72 2.27 -16.90
N PHE A 56 -14.50 3.10 -17.92
CA PHE A 56 -15.34 3.11 -19.12
C PHE A 56 -15.44 1.72 -19.76
N PHE A 57 -14.31 1.04 -19.99
CA PHE A 57 -14.32 -0.31 -20.56
C PHE A 57 -14.67 -1.41 -19.57
N SER A 58 -14.74 -1.13 -18.27
CA SER A 58 -15.32 -2.03 -17.28
C SER A 58 -16.85 -2.02 -17.36
N ILE A 59 -17.47 -0.87 -17.67
CA ILE A 59 -18.92 -0.72 -17.84
C ILE A 59 -19.36 -1.15 -19.23
N TRP A 60 -18.57 -0.84 -20.26
CA TRP A 60 -18.81 -1.23 -21.65
C TRP A 60 -17.68 -2.13 -22.17
N PRO A 61 -17.75 -3.45 -21.93
CA PRO A 61 -16.67 -4.37 -22.27
C PRO A 61 -16.37 -4.39 -23.76
N ASN A 62 -15.12 -4.12 -24.13
CA ASN A 62 -14.63 -4.24 -25.50
C ASN A 62 -13.46 -5.23 -25.59
N PRO A 63 -13.57 -6.32 -26.37
CA PRO A 63 -12.52 -7.33 -26.47
C PRO A 63 -11.17 -6.80 -26.97
N LYS A 64 -11.16 -5.81 -27.88
CA LYS A 64 -9.93 -5.20 -28.39
C LYS A 64 -9.26 -4.35 -27.32
N ALA A 65 -10.03 -3.52 -26.62
CA ALA A 65 -9.51 -2.69 -25.52
C ALA A 65 -8.91 -3.57 -24.40
N LYS A 66 -9.58 -4.66 -24.02
CA LYS A 66 -9.06 -5.62 -23.04
C LYS A 66 -7.73 -6.25 -23.50
N LYS A 67 -7.63 -6.68 -24.76
CA LYS A 67 -6.37 -7.23 -25.32
C LYS A 67 -5.23 -6.22 -25.26
N VAL A 68 -5.49 -4.96 -25.61
CA VAL A 68 -4.49 -3.87 -25.54
C VAL A 68 -4.07 -3.62 -24.10
N ALA A 69 -5.01 -3.49 -23.17
CA ALA A 69 -4.74 -3.27 -21.75
C ALA A 69 -3.88 -4.39 -21.15
N VAL A 70 -4.20 -5.65 -21.45
CA VAL A 70 -3.40 -6.80 -20.99
C VAL A 70 -1.99 -6.76 -21.56
N LYS A 71 -1.82 -6.42 -22.85
CA LYS A 71 -0.50 -6.32 -23.49
C LYS A 71 0.34 -5.18 -22.88
N LEU A 72 -0.26 -4.01 -22.62
CA LEU A 72 0.41 -2.88 -21.98
C LEU A 72 0.82 -3.22 -20.55
N ASN A 73 -0.08 -3.81 -19.77
CA ASN A 73 0.22 -4.26 -18.42
C ASN A 73 1.35 -5.30 -18.41
N TRP A 74 1.35 -6.24 -19.36
CA TRP A 74 2.42 -7.22 -19.51
C TRP A 74 3.77 -6.56 -19.82
N LEU A 75 3.81 -5.59 -20.75
CA LEU A 75 5.02 -4.85 -21.09
C LEU A 75 5.56 -4.06 -19.88
N ALA A 76 4.69 -3.36 -19.16
CA ALA A 76 5.04 -2.63 -17.94
C ALA A 76 5.61 -3.58 -16.87
N ASN A 77 4.99 -4.74 -16.66
CA ASN A 77 5.47 -5.75 -15.72
C ASN A 77 6.83 -6.32 -16.12
N ILE A 78 7.08 -6.55 -17.41
CA ILE A 78 8.39 -7.00 -17.89
C ILE A 78 9.45 -5.94 -17.63
N PHE A 79 9.18 -4.70 -18.00
CA PHE A 79 10.11 -3.59 -17.75
C PHE A 79 10.44 -3.49 -16.25
N LEU A 80 9.43 -3.49 -15.39
CA LEU A 80 9.63 -3.44 -13.94
C LEU A 80 10.47 -4.63 -13.45
N LYS A 81 10.08 -5.87 -13.78
CA LYS A 81 10.72 -7.07 -13.23
C LYS A 81 12.10 -7.37 -13.79
N LYS A 82 12.32 -7.11 -15.08
CA LYS A 82 13.55 -7.50 -15.79
C LYS A 82 14.58 -6.37 -15.88
N ILE A 83 14.14 -5.11 -15.80
CA ILE A 83 15.03 -3.96 -15.95
C ILE A 83 15.09 -3.17 -14.66
N PHE A 84 13.95 -2.70 -14.15
CA PHE A 84 13.94 -1.77 -13.02
C PHE A 84 14.38 -2.41 -11.69
N ILE A 85 13.73 -3.50 -11.26
CA ILE A 85 14.05 -4.14 -9.97
C ILE A 85 15.52 -4.58 -9.89
N PRO A 86 16.12 -5.23 -10.91
CA PRO A 86 17.54 -5.60 -10.83
C PRO A 86 18.48 -4.39 -10.74
N LEU A 87 18.08 -3.23 -11.25
CA LEU A 87 18.86 -1.99 -11.20
C LEU A 87 18.66 -1.21 -9.88
N LEU A 88 17.56 -1.45 -9.18
CA LEU A 88 17.21 -0.75 -7.95
C LEU A 88 18.27 -0.89 -6.84
N PRO A 89 18.86 -2.07 -6.55
CA PRO A 89 19.96 -2.17 -5.60
C PRO A 89 21.17 -1.31 -5.94
N LEU A 90 21.53 -1.24 -7.23
CA LEU A 90 22.63 -0.39 -7.71
C LEU A 90 22.32 1.10 -7.52
N PHE A 91 21.07 1.50 -7.79
CA PHE A 91 20.60 2.86 -7.52
C PHE A 91 20.72 3.21 -6.04
N ILE A 92 20.26 2.34 -5.13
CA ILE A 92 20.36 2.57 -3.68
C ILE A 92 21.82 2.69 -3.26
N LEU A 93 22.67 1.77 -3.72
CA LEU A 93 24.10 1.78 -3.38
C LEU A 93 24.77 3.07 -3.86
N GLY A 94 24.53 3.48 -5.11
CA GLY A 94 25.05 4.73 -5.65
C GLY A 94 24.55 5.95 -4.88
N PHE A 95 23.28 5.95 -4.47
CA PHE A 95 22.71 7.03 -3.67
C PHE A 95 23.29 7.08 -2.25
N VAL A 96 23.52 5.94 -1.60
CA VAL A 96 24.19 5.87 -0.30
C VAL A 96 25.62 6.39 -0.39
N PHE A 97 26.36 6.03 -1.45
CA PHE A 97 27.71 6.58 -1.69
C PHE A 97 27.66 8.09 -1.92
N LYS A 98 26.66 8.61 -2.64
CA LYS A 98 26.46 10.05 -2.77
C LYS A 98 26.28 10.71 -1.40
N LEU A 99 25.38 10.20 -0.57
CA LEU A 99 25.13 10.75 0.76
C LEU A 99 26.38 10.69 1.66
N GLU A 100 27.18 9.63 1.57
CA GLU A 100 28.41 9.50 2.36
C GLU A 100 29.49 10.48 1.87
N HIS A 101 29.67 10.61 0.55
CA HIS A 101 30.60 11.55 -0.04
C HIS A 101 30.28 13.00 0.34
N GLU A 102 28.99 13.34 0.42
CA GLU A 102 28.53 14.66 0.82
C GLU A 102 28.47 14.83 2.36
N HIS A 103 28.87 13.80 3.13
CA HIS A 103 28.84 13.76 4.60
C HIS A 103 27.44 13.93 5.23
N ILE A 104 26.40 13.58 4.45
CA ILE A 104 24.99 13.70 4.81
C ILE A 104 24.43 12.40 5.39
N LEU A 105 25.06 11.25 5.07
CA LEU A 105 24.53 9.92 5.40
C LEU A 105 24.29 9.73 6.89
N LYS A 106 25.29 10.01 7.73
CA LYS A 106 25.20 9.85 9.19
C LYS A 106 24.11 10.75 9.79
N THR A 107 24.05 12.00 9.36
CA THR A 107 23.02 12.96 9.76
C THR A 107 21.63 12.47 9.36
N SER A 108 21.48 11.98 8.12
CA SER A 108 20.23 11.41 7.62
C SER A 108 19.79 10.19 8.42
N LEU A 109 20.67 9.20 8.64
CA LEU A 109 20.30 8.00 9.40
C LEU A 109 19.89 8.34 10.85
N SER A 110 20.58 9.28 11.49
CA SER A 110 20.24 9.76 12.85
C SER A 110 18.86 10.44 12.88
N LEU A 111 18.53 11.23 11.86
CA LEU A 111 17.25 11.93 11.73
C LEU A 111 16.09 10.96 11.42
N TYR A 112 16.31 9.97 10.56
CA TYR A 112 15.25 9.07 10.08
C TYR A 112 14.97 7.87 11.00
N GLY A 113 15.86 7.56 11.95
CA GLY A 113 15.61 6.54 12.97
C GLY A 113 14.33 6.79 13.79
N PRO A 114 14.17 7.96 14.45
CA PRO A 114 12.93 8.32 15.13
C PRO A 114 11.70 8.35 14.21
N ILE A 115 11.89 8.71 12.93
CA ILE A 115 10.80 8.72 11.93
C ILE A 115 10.31 7.30 11.64
N LEU A 116 11.22 6.32 11.56
CA LEU A 116 10.84 4.90 11.40
C LEU A 116 9.97 4.45 12.58
N ILE A 117 10.35 4.80 13.81
CA ILE A 117 9.58 4.49 15.01
C ILE A 117 8.19 5.14 14.94
N LEU A 118 8.10 6.41 14.54
CA LEU A 118 6.83 7.12 14.36
C LEU A 118 5.92 6.43 13.33
N ILE A 119 6.48 5.99 12.20
CA ILE A 119 5.75 5.26 11.15
C ILE A 119 5.20 3.96 11.70
N ILE A 120 6.05 3.14 12.30
CA ILE A 120 5.68 1.83 12.87
C ILE A 120 4.62 2.02 13.96
N ALA A 121 4.83 2.96 14.89
CA ALA A 121 3.89 3.25 15.96
C ALA A 121 2.53 3.70 15.41
N THR A 122 2.51 4.61 14.42
CA THR A 122 1.26 5.06 13.79
C THR A 122 0.53 3.89 13.11
N GLN A 123 1.26 3.06 12.36
CA GLN A 123 0.69 1.89 11.69
C GLN A 123 0.07 0.91 12.70
N TRP A 124 0.81 0.54 13.75
CA TRP A 124 0.31 -0.39 14.76
C TRP A 124 -0.82 0.19 15.60
N LEU A 125 -0.81 1.49 15.91
CA LEU A 125 -1.93 2.16 16.58
C LEU A 125 -3.19 2.12 15.70
N TYR A 126 -3.05 2.43 14.42
CA TYR A 126 -4.14 2.35 13.44
C TYR A 126 -4.68 0.92 13.30
N ILE A 127 -3.81 -0.09 13.20
CA ILE A 127 -4.24 -1.49 13.10
C ILE A 127 -4.94 -1.94 14.38
N SER A 128 -4.33 -1.64 15.53
CA SER A 128 -4.83 -2.08 16.83
C SER A 128 -6.22 -1.48 17.12
N SER A 129 -6.47 -0.23 16.74
CA SER A 129 -7.80 0.37 16.89
C SER A 129 -8.86 -0.39 16.08
N TRP A 130 -8.55 -0.80 14.85
CA TRP A 130 -9.46 -1.62 14.04
C TRP A 130 -9.69 -3.02 14.61
N TYR A 131 -8.65 -3.66 15.15
CA TYR A 131 -8.80 -4.95 15.84
C TYR A 131 -9.62 -4.81 17.13
N LEU A 132 -9.52 -3.70 17.86
CA LEU A 132 -10.36 -3.42 19.04
C LEU A 132 -11.83 -3.21 18.65
N VAL A 133 -12.09 -2.46 17.58
CA VAL A 133 -13.45 -2.31 17.05
C VAL A 133 -13.99 -3.65 16.58
N ALA A 134 -13.20 -4.44 15.86
CA ALA A 134 -13.57 -5.77 15.42
C ALA A 134 -13.82 -6.72 16.59
N SER A 135 -13.09 -6.58 17.70
CA SER A 135 -13.29 -7.40 18.90
C SER A 135 -14.42 -6.92 19.81
N GLN A 136 -15.13 -5.83 19.45
CA GLN A 136 -16.12 -5.17 20.29
C GLN A 136 -15.53 -4.78 21.65
N PHE A 137 -14.29 -4.28 21.65
CA PHE A 137 -13.52 -3.91 22.85
C PHE A 137 -13.27 -5.06 23.84
N SER A 138 -13.49 -6.31 23.43
CA SER A 138 -13.10 -7.47 24.24
C SER A 138 -11.61 -7.77 24.07
N LEU A 139 -10.83 -7.60 25.14
CA LEU A 139 -9.39 -7.88 25.14
C LEU A 139 -9.06 -9.34 24.81
N LYS A 140 -9.88 -10.29 25.29
CA LYS A 140 -9.72 -11.72 24.97
C LYS A 140 -9.83 -11.99 23.47
N LYS A 141 -10.86 -11.41 22.82
CA LYS A 141 -11.06 -11.54 21.36
C LYS A 141 -9.99 -10.78 20.58
N PHE A 142 -9.59 -9.59 21.04
CA PHE A 142 -8.51 -8.81 20.45
C PHE A 142 -7.19 -9.60 20.38
N CYS A 143 -6.76 -10.14 21.53
CA CYS A 143 -5.55 -10.96 21.60
C CYS A 143 -5.66 -12.24 20.77
N TYR A 144 -6.84 -12.86 20.75
CA TYR A 144 -7.09 -14.04 19.91
C TYR A 144 -6.91 -13.73 18.42
N TYR A 145 -7.52 -12.63 17.94
CA TYR A 145 -7.42 -12.22 16.53
C TYR A 145 -5.99 -11.89 16.11
N LEU A 146 -5.24 -11.16 16.95
CA LEU A 146 -3.84 -10.84 16.69
C LEU A 146 -2.94 -12.08 16.72
N LYS A 147 -3.15 -12.99 17.68
CA LYS A 147 -2.38 -14.24 17.76
C LYS A 147 -2.55 -15.08 16.49
N ASN A 148 -3.77 -15.12 15.94
CA ASN A 148 -4.05 -15.89 14.73
C ASN A 148 -3.42 -15.27 13.49
N VAL A 149 -3.36 -13.94 13.35
CA VAL A 149 -2.77 -13.28 12.18
C VAL A 149 -1.23 -13.24 12.22
N LEU A 150 -0.62 -13.34 13.40
CA LEU A 150 0.82 -13.22 13.61
C LEU A 150 1.68 -14.06 12.63
N PRO A 151 1.38 -15.34 12.35
CA PRO A 151 2.16 -16.12 11.39
C PRO A 151 2.19 -15.49 9.99
N ALA A 152 1.05 -14.99 9.52
CA ALA A 152 0.96 -14.31 8.23
C ALA A 152 1.73 -12.99 8.25
N SER A 153 1.63 -12.21 9.34
CA SER A 153 2.40 -10.99 9.54
C SER A 153 3.91 -11.25 9.46
N LEU A 154 4.40 -12.32 10.09
CA LEU A 154 5.81 -12.73 10.01
C LEU A 154 6.21 -13.16 8.59
N THR A 155 5.35 -13.89 7.87
CA THR A 155 5.59 -14.20 6.45
C THR A 155 5.71 -12.92 5.62
N GLY A 156 4.83 -11.94 5.86
CA GLY A 156 4.89 -10.63 5.20
C GLY A 156 6.20 -9.88 5.50
N LEU A 157 6.65 -9.91 6.76
CA LEU A 157 7.93 -9.33 7.18
C LEU A 157 9.12 -9.95 6.44
N SER A 158 9.18 -11.29 6.40
CA SER A 158 10.31 -12.02 5.82
C SER A 158 10.35 -11.94 4.30
N THR A 159 9.19 -11.96 3.64
CA THR A 159 9.11 -12.01 2.17
C THR A 159 9.05 -10.62 1.53
N ILE A 160 8.70 -9.58 2.32
CA ILE A 160 8.43 -8.22 1.81
C ILE A 160 7.38 -8.29 0.67
N SER A 161 6.42 -9.21 0.79
CA SER A 161 5.36 -9.40 -0.19
C SER A 161 4.04 -9.78 0.48
N SER A 162 3.02 -8.93 0.35
CA SER A 162 1.67 -9.25 0.82
C SER A 162 1.08 -10.44 0.07
N ALA A 163 1.33 -10.56 -1.24
CA ALA A 163 0.85 -11.69 -2.05
C ALA A 163 1.47 -13.03 -1.60
N ALA A 164 2.74 -13.04 -1.19
CA ALA A 164 3.39 -14.25 -0.67
C ALA A 164 2.81 -14.68 0.69
N ALA A 165 2.33 -13.73 1.50
CA ALA A 165 1.70 -14.01 2.79
C ALA A 165 0.22 -14.44 2.68
N MET A 166 -0.39 -14.34 1.49
CA MET A 166 -1.83 -14.59 1.28
C MET A 166 -2.30 -15.97 1.76
N PRO A 167 -1.60 -17.10 1.48
CA PRO A 167 -2.07 -18.42 1.89
C PRO A 167 -2.13 -18.56 3.42
N VAL A 168 -1.13 -18.00 4.13
CA VAL A 168 -1.08 -18.02 5.59
C VAL A 168 -2.15 -17.09 6.16
N LEU A 169 -2.32 -15.90 5.57
CA LEU A 169 -3.35 -14.94 5.97
C LEU A 169 -4.77 -15.51 5.84
N LEU A 170 -5.02 -16.29 4.79
CA LEU A 170 -6.30 -16.94 4.59
C LEU A 170 -6.64 -17.89 5.75
N LEU A 171 -5.71 -18.80 6.10
CA LEU A 171 -5.88 -19.72 7.23
C LEU A 171 -6.05 -18.98 8.58
N SER A 172 -5.30 -17.89 8.77
CA SER A 172 -5.46 -17.02 9.94
C SER A 172 -6.83 -16.36 10.01
N THR A 173 -7.36 -15.94 8.86
CA THR A 173 -8.65 -15.25 8.74
C THR A 173 -9.81 -16.21 8.90
N GLU A 174 -9.73 -17.43 8.35
CA GLU A 174 -10.70 -18.51 8.56
C GLU A 174 -10.83 -18.93 10.03
N LYS A 175 -9.79 -18.72 10.86
CA LYS A 175 -9.89 -18.93 12.32
C LYS A 175 -10.56 -17.76 13.04
N ASN A 176 -10.45 -16.55 12.49
CA ASN A 176 -11.00 -15.34 13.08
C ASN A 176 -12.45 -15.06 12.65
N LEU A 177 -12.86 -15.61 11.50
CA LEU A 177 -14.22 -15.64 10.99
C LEU A 177 -14.84 -17.01 11.24
N ASP A 178 -16.08 -17.04 11.71
CA ASP A 178 -16.84 -18.31 11.82
C ASP A 178 -17.34 -18.83 10.45
N ASP A 179 -16.91 -18.22 9.34
CA ASP A 179 -17.32 -18.51 7.96
C ASP A 179 -16.09 -18.53 7.03
N PRO A 180 -15.60 -19.72 6.67
CA PRO A 180 -14.43 -19.87 5.81
C PRO A 180 -14.64 -19.39 4.36
N GLU A 181 -15.88 -19.41 3.85
CA GLU A 181 -16.16 -19.00 2.47
C GLU A 181 -15.96 -17.49 2.30
N GLN A 182 -16.41 -16.70 3.28
CA GLN A 182 -16.17 -15.26 3.29
C GLN A 182 -14.69 -14.92 3.37
N ALA A 183 -13.90 -15.66 4.14
CA ALA A 183 -12.45 -15.47 4.18
C ALA A 183 -11.82 -15.70 2.79
N ARG A 184 -12.20 -16.79 2.11
CA ARG A 184 -11.71 -17.14 0.77
C ARG A 184 -12.09 -16.13 -0.31
N MET A 185 -13.23 -15.47 -0.17
CA MET A 185 -13.64 -14.40 -1.08
C MET A 185 -12.93 -13.07 -0.77
N LEU A 186 -12.91 -12.66 0.49
CA LEU A 186 -12.50 -11.31 0.89
C LEU A 186 -10.98 -11.15 0.89
N VAL A 187 -10.21 -12.12 1.40
CA VAL A 187 -8.75 -11.99 1.53
C VAL A 187 -8.06 -11.74 0.18
N PRO A 188 -8.32 -12.51 -0.89
CA PRO A 188 -7.71 -12.26 -2.20
C PRO A 188 -8.14 -10.92 -2.80
N ALA A 189 -9.38 -10.48 -2.56
CA ALA A 189 -9.91 -9.23 -3.09
C ALA A 189 -9.22 -8.00 -2.47
N ILE A 190 -8.89 -8.04 -1.18
CA ILE A 190 -8.37 -6.87 -0.46
C ILE A 190 -6.85 -6.78 -0.44
N ILE A 191 -6.13 -7.90 -0.53
CA ILE A 191 -4.70 -7.94 -0.15
C ILE A 191 -3.80 -7.03 -0.99
N ASN A 192 -4.20 -6.77 -2.24
CA ASN A 192 -3.48 -5.87 -3.15
C ASN A 192 -4.03 -4.44 -3.16
N ILE A 193 -5.20 -4.21 -2.58
CA ILE A 193 -5.87 -2.90 -2.55
C ILE A 193 -5.57 -2.18 -1.23
N HIS A 194 -5.78 -2.88 -0.11
CA HIS A 194 -5.67 -2.32 1.21
C HIS A 194 -4.22 -2.37 1.69
N THR A 195 -3.47 -1.35 1.30
CA THR A 195 -2.03 -1.19 1.55
C THR A 195 -1.76 -0.03 2.52
N ILE A 196 -2.11 -0.22 3.79
CA ILE A 196 -2.02 0.81 4.83
C ILE A 196 -0.59 1.26 5.16
N GLY A 197 0.40 0.37 5.03
CA GLY A 197 1.78 0.59 5.39
C GLY A 197 2.36 1.76 4.61
N SER A 198 2.26 1.71 3.28
CA SER A 198 2.63 2.83 2.42
C SER A 198 1.66 4.01 2.52
N ALA A 199 0.37 3.76 2.76
CA ALA A 199 -0.63 4.82 2.93
C ALA A 199 -0.40 5.69 4.19
N ILE A 200 0.35 5.21 5.17
CA ILE A 200 0.75 5.94 6.38
C ILE A 200 2.22 6.37 6.26
N GLY A 201 3.10 5.45 5.84
CA GLY A 201 4.53 5.66 5.77
C GLY A 201 4.94 6.72 4.75
N ILE A 202 4.41 6.71 3.53
CA ILE A 202 4.76 7.70 2.49
C ILE A 202 4.42 9.12 2.94
N PRO A 203 3.22 9.43 3.47
CA PRO A 203 2.93 10.74 4.06
C PRO A 203 3.96 11.20 5.08
N ILE A 204 4.25 10.37 6.08
CA ILE A 204 5.18 10.73 7.17
C ILE A 204 6.59 10.95 6.62
N LEU A 205 7.07 10.07 5.75
CA LEU A 205 8.36 10.21 5.08
C LEU A 205 8.40 11.45 4.20
N SER A 206 7.33 11.76 3.48
CA SER A 206 7.29 12.94 2.61
C SER A 206 7.42 14.23 3.41
N LEU A 207 6.69 14.33 4.52
CA LEU A 207 6.78 15.47 5.43
C LEU A 207 8.18 15.59 6.06
N ALA A 208 8.75 14.47 6.50
CA ALA A 208 10.12 14.43 7.01
C ALA A 208 11.14 14.91 5.97
N THR A 209 11.05 14.41 4.74
CA THR A 209 11.94 14.80 3.63
C THR A 209 11.79 16.27 3.30
N ILE A 210 10.57 16.81 3.22
CA ILE A 210 10.34 18.25 3.01
C ILE A 210 11.06 19.08 4.08
N LEU A 211 10.91 18.72 5.37
CA LEU A 211 11.59 19.41 6.47
C LEU A 211 13.12 19.25 6.43
N THR A 212 13.63 18.05 6.09
CA THR A 212 15.07 17.80 5.92
C THR A 212 15.69 18.71 4.86
N PHE A 213 14.95 19.04 3.80
CA PHE A 213 15.41 19.95 2.75
C PHE A 213 15.06 21.41 3.02
N GLY A 214 14.57 21.75 4.21
CA GLY A 214 14.25 23.13 4.61
C GLY A 214 13.04 23.72 3.88
N LEU A 215 12.20 22.89 3.28
CA LEU A 215 10.99 23.34 2.60
C LEU A 215 9.82 23.49 3.60
N PRO A 216 8.89 24.43 3.34
CA PRO A 216 7.71 24.59 4.20
C PRO A 216 6.79 23.36 4.09
N MET A 217 6.19 22.98 5.22
CA MET A 217 5.21 21.89 5.25
C MET A 217 4.03 22.19 4.31
N PRO A 218 3.58 21.21 3.51
CA PRO A 218 2.45 21.42 2.62
C PRO A 218 1.18 21.61 3.44
N SER A 219 0.31 22.52 2.95
CA SER A 219 -1.01 22.71 3.54
C SER A 219 -1.84 21.43 3.43
N PRO A 220 -2.86 21.24 4.29
CA PRO A 220 -3.76 20.10 4.20
C PRO A 220 -4.44 19.97 2.83
N SER A 221 -4.76 21.09 2.18
CA SER A 221 -5.40 21.10 0.85
C SER A 221 -4.49 20.54 -0.24
N VAL A 222 -3.23 20.98 -0.28
CA VAL A 222 -2.22 20.44 -1.20
C VAL A 222 -2.01 18.94 -0.94
N PHE A 223 -1.91 18.56 0.33
CA PHE A 223 -1.70 17.16 0.70
C PHE A 223 -2.90 16.26 0.34
N ILE A 224 -4.13 16.76 0.47
CA ILE A 224 -5.33 16.01 0.06
C ILE A 224 -5.30 15.71 -1.44
N VAL A 225 -4.93 16.68 -2.27
CA VAL A 225 -4.80 16.47 -3.73
C VAL A 225 -3.77 15.38 -4.02
N PHE A 226 -2.57 15.49 -3.43
CA PHE A 226 -1.54 14.45 -3.54
C PHE A 226 -2.04 13.08 -3.05
N ALA A 227 -2.78 13.03 -1.94
CA ALA A 227 -3.33 11.81 -1.37
C ALA A 227 -4.36 11.14 -2.29
N LEU A 228 -5.18 11.92 -2.99
CA LEU A 228 -6.16 11.42 -3.96
C LEU A 228 -5.48 10.81 -5.18
N TYR A 229 -4.52 11.51 -5.79
CA TYR A 229 -3.73 10.97 -6.90
C TYR A 229 -2.96 9.71 -6.49
N THR A 230 -2.36 9.72 -5.29
CA THR A 230 -1.66 8.54 -4.76
C THR A 230 -2.59 7.37 -4.52
N ALA A 231 -3.79 7.61 -3.95
CA ALA A 231 -4.79 6.56 -3.76
C ALA A 231 -5.19 5.92 -5.10
N LEU A 232 -5.36 6.74 -6.13
CA LEU A 232 -5.67 6.27 -7.48
C LEU A 232 -4.52 5.46 -8.09
N ALA A 233 -3.30 5.98 -8.01
CA ALA A 233 -2.10 5.34 -8.55
C ALA A 233 -1.83 3.98 -7.91
N LYS A 234 -2.17 3.82 -6.62
CA LYS A 234 -1.98 2.56 -5.90
C LYS A 234 -2.82 1.40 -6.44
N TYR A 235 -3.92 1.65 -7.14
CA TYR A 235 -4.65 0.60 -7.87
C TYR A 235 -3.88 0.06 -9.07
N ALA A 236 -2.94 0.83 -9.62
CA ALA A 236 -2.09 0.42 -10.74
C ALA A 236 -0.81 -0.31 -10.30
N VAL A 237 -0.48 -0.30 -8.99
CA VAL A 237 0.75 -0.92 -8.49
C VAL A 237 0.59 -2.45 -8.48
N ALA A 238 1.37 -3.13 -9.30
CA ALA A 238 1.57 -4.57 -9.13
C ALA A 238 2.33 -4.85 -7.83
N ALA A 239 1.94 -5.88 -7.08
CA ALA A 239 2.59 -6.28 -5.83
C ALA A 239 4.04 -6.73 -6.09
N VAL A 240 4.97 -5.79 -5.96
CA VAL A 240 6.39 -5.94 -6.22
C VAL A 240 7.16 -5.17 -5.13
N PRO A 241 8.28 -5.70 -4.59
CA PRO A 241 9.09 -4.99 -3.58
C PRO A 241 9.50 -3.60 -4.08
N GLY A 242 9.28 -2.56 -3.27
CA GLY A 242 9.55 -1.18 -3.70
C GLY A 242 8.64 -0.64 -4.80
N GLY A 243 7.65 -1.41 -5.28
CA GLY A 243 6.75 -1.03 -6.38
C GLY A 243 5.99 0.27 -6.10
N VAL A 244 5.58 0.46 -4.84
CA VAL A 244 4.75 1.61 -4.46
C VAL A 244 5.54 2.92 -4.58
N ILE A 245 6.78 2.98 -4.10
CA ILE A 245 7.54 4.23 -4.15
C ILE A 245 7.83 4.65 -5.60
N ILE A 246 8.07 3.69 -6.50
CA ILE A 246 8.29 3.94 -7.94
C ILE A 246 7.07 4.62 -8.57
N VAL A 247 5.87 4.12 -8.27
CA VAL A 247 4.63 4.67 -8.82
C VAL A 247 4.30 6.04 -8.21
N VAL A 248 4.70 6.27 -6.97
CA VAL A 248 4.41 7.52 -6.24
C VAL A 248 5.45 8.61 -6.50
N THR A 249 6.69 8.28 -6.86
CA THR A 249 7.77 9.25 -7.18
C THR A 249 7.31 10.34 -8.16
N PRO A 250 6.71 10.02 -9.32
CA PRO A 250 6.12 11.02 -10.21
C PRO A 250 5.15 12.00 -9.56
N LEU A 251 4.39 11.55 -8.57
CA LEU A 251 3.38 12.34 -7.88
C LEU A 251 4.00 13.21 -6.77
N LEU A 252 5.09 12.73 -6.15
CA LEU A 252 5.89 13.53 -5.23
C LEU A 252 6.55 14.72 -5.94
N GLU A 253 7.09 14.49 -7.15
CA GLU A 253 7.61 15.57 -8.00
C GLU A 253 6.49 16.57 -8.36
N ALA A 254 5.37 16.07 -8.91
CA ALA A 254 4.32 16.92 -9.48
C ALA A 254 3.51 17.70 -8.43
N HIS A 255 3.27 17.12 -7.24
CA HIS A 255 2.36 17.72 -6.25
C HIS A 255 3.05 18.22 -4.98
N LEU A 256 4.21 17.67 -4.63
CA LEU A 256 4.97 18.10 -3.45
C LEU A 256 6.30 18.78 -3.81
N GLY A 257 6.63 18.92 -5.10
CA GLY A 257 7.81 19.64 -5.57
C GLY A 257 9.13 18.95 -5.25
N PHE A 258 9.14 17.62 -5.14
CA PHE A 258 10.36 16.89 -4.78
C PHE A 258 11.44 17.03 -5.86
N SER A 259 12.66 17.39 -5.44
CA SER A 259 13.85 17.34 -6.27
C SER A 259 14.35 15.91 -6.46
N SER A 260 15.28 15.69 -7.39
CA SER A 260 15.92 14.38 -7.60
C SER A 260 16.56 13.82 -6.32
N ASP A 261 17.12 14.71 -5.49
CA ASP A 261 17.78 14.32 -4.24
C ASP A 261 16.79 13.93 -3.17
N MET A 262 15.66 14.65 -3.09
CA MET A 262 14.54 14.27 -2.23
C MET A 262 13.96 12.92 -2.64
N ILE A 263 13.78 12.68 -3.95
CA ILE A 263 13.32 11.39 -4.49
C ILE A 263 14.30 10.27 -4.15
N GLY A 264 15.61 10.50 -4.30
CA GLY A 264 16.63 9.54 -3.92
C GLY A 264 16.55 9.18 -2.43
N LEU A 265 16.44 10.20 -1.56
CA LEU A 265 16.38 10.01 -0.11
C LEU A 265 15.14 9.24 0.31
N ILE A 266 13.95 9.69 -0.10
CA ILE A 266 12.71 9.01 0.26
C ILE A 266 12.67 7.59 -0.29
N THR A 267 13.22 7.34 -1.48
CA THR A 267 13.28 5.99 -2.07
C THR A 267 14.18 5.07 -1.25
N ALA A 268 15.38 5.51 -0.88
CA ALA A 268 16.31 4.73 -0.08
C ALA A 268 15.71 4.39 1.30
N ILE A 269 15.14 5.38 1.99
CA ILE A 269 14.54 5.17 3.31
C ILE A 269 13.27 4.32 3.21
N TYR A 270 12.41 4.54 2.21
CA TYR A 270 11.19 3.76 2.03
C TYR A 270 11.49 2.28 1.89
N LEU A 271 12.53 1.90 1.14
CA LEU A 271 12.90 0.49 0.95
C LEU A 271 13.35 -0.19 2.25
N ILE A 272 14.01 0.55 3.15
CA ILE A 272 14.34 0.07 4.50
C ILE A 272 13.06 -0.13 5.32
N CYS A 273 12.06 0.72 5.13
CA CYS A 273 10.78 0.66 5.83
C CYS A 273 9.78 -0.38 5.26
N ASP A 274 9.96 -0.79 4.00
CA ASP A 274 9.00 -1.61 3.25
C ASP A 274 8.65 -2.96 3.92
N PRO A 275 9.58 -3.68 4.60
CA PRO A 275 9.24 -4.89 5.36
C PRO A 275 8.21 -4.62 6.47
N PHE A 276 8.37 -3.52 7.21
CA PHE A 276 7.44 -3.14 8.28
C PHE A 276 6.09 -2.71 7.69
N GLY A 277 6.12 -1.94 6.60
CA GLY A 277 4.90 -1.55 5.88
C GLY A 277 4.15 -2.76 5.33
N THR A 278 4.85 -3.76 4.80
CA THR A 278 4.27 -5.03 4.33
C THR A 278 3.65 -5.81 5.48
N THR A 279 4.34 -5.88 6.61
CA THR A 279 3.83 -6.51 7.83
C THR A 279 2.53 -5.85 8.30
N ALA A 280 2.50 -4.51 8.31
CA ALA A 280 1.32 -3.73 8.63
C ALA A 280 0.16 -4.02 7.66
N ASN A 281 0.43 -4.10 6.34
CA ASN A 281 -0.58 -4.45 5.33
C ASN A 281 -1.20 -5.83 5.61
N VAL A 282 -0.36 -6.86 5.75
CA VAL A 282 -0.82 -8.24 5.97
C VAL A 282 -1.64 -8.33 7.26
N THR A 283 -1.17 -7.69 8.33
CA THR A 283 -1.88 -7.65 9.61
C THR A 283 -3.24 -6.96 9.46
N ALA A 284 -3.30 -5.78 8.84
CA ALA A 284 -4.56 -5.06 8.61
C ALA A 284 -5.54 -5.83 7.72
N ASN A 285 -5.04 -6.59 6.76
CA ASN A 285 -5.87 -7.43 5.89
C ASN A 285 -6.46 -8.65 6.61
N GLY A 286 -5.99 -8.99 7.82
CA GLY A 286 -6.61 -10.00 8.66
C GLY A 286 -7.84 -9.50 9.44
N VAL A 287 -7.94 -8.20 9.73
CA VAL A 287 -9.10 -7.63 10.45
C VAL A 287 -10.22 -7.16 9.53
N PHE A 288 -9.87 -6.69 8.33
CA PHE A 288 -10.84 -6.11 7.41
C PHE A 288 -11.98 -7.09 7.02
N PRO A 289 -11.72 -8.39 6.74
CA PRO A 289 -12.79 -9.36 6.49
C PRO A 289 -13.77 -9.47 7.66
N ILE A 290 -13.28 -9.47 8.90
CA ILE A 290 -14.11 -9.53 10.13
C ILE A 290 -15.04 -8.32 10.20
N LEU A 291 -14.51 -7.12 9.95
CA LEU A 291 -15.30 -5.88 9.96
C LEU A 291 -16.33 -5.86 8.85
N PHE A 292 -15.92 -6.26 7.64
CA PHE A 292 -16.80 -6.32 6.48
C PHE A 292 -17.97 -7.29 6.72
N THR A 293 -17.70 -8.51 7.18
CA THR A 293 -18.75 -9.49 7.52
C THR A 293 -19.74 -8.95 8.54
N LYS A 294 -19.26 -8.27 9.59
CA LYS A 294 -20.13 -7.68 10.62
C LYS A 294 -20.97 -6.52 10.07
N LEU A 295 -20.37 -5.66 9.25
CA LEU A 295 -21.08 -4.56 8.61
C LEU A 295 -22.14 -5.09 7.64
N HIS A 296 -21.78 -6.06 6.79
CA HIS A 296 -22.69 -6.69 5.85
C HIS A 296 -23.88 -7.33 6.56
N LYS A 297 -23.66 -8.15 7.61
CA LYS A 297 -24.75 -8.73 8.42
C LYS A 297 -25.69 -7.68 8.99
N ARG A 298 -25.16 -6.55 9.50
CA ARG A 298 -25.98 -5.44 10.00
C ARG A 298 -26.78 -4.79 8.89
N LEU A 299 -26.15 -4.47 7.75
CA LEU A 299 -26.82 -3.84 6.63
C LEU A 299 -27.95 -4.71 6.06
N THR A 300 -27.75 -6.02 5.93
CA THR A 300 -28.78 -6.96 5.46
C THR A 300 -29.97 -7.05 6.43
N GLN A 301 -29.74 -6.90 7.74
CA GLN A 301 -30.83 -6.82 8.72
C GLN A 301 -31.67 -5.55 8.58
N PHE A 302 -31.05 -4.41 8.22
CA PHE A 302 -31.75 -3.13 8.03
C PHE A 302 -32.39 -2.98 6.65
N PHE A 303 -31.83 -3.61 5.61
CA PHE A 303 -32.32 -3.53 4.23
C PHE A 303 -32.51 -4.94 3.61
N PRO A 304 -33.55 -5.69 4.02
CA PRO A 304 -33.77 -7.06 3.55
C PRO A 304 -33.97 -7.17 2.04
N ALA A 305 -34.56 -6.13 1.41
CA ALA A 305 -34.88 -6.11 -0.02
C ALA A 305 -33.67 -6.02 -0.95
N ALA A 306 -32.48 -5.65 -0.45
CA ALA A 306 -31.25 -5.60 -1.24
C ALA A 306 -30.48 -6.95 -1.26
N ALA A 307 -30.91 -7.92 -0.45
CA ALA A 307 -30.27 -9.24 -0.32
C ALA A 307 -30.99 -10.33 -1.14
N GLY A 308 -31.56 -9.95 -2.29
CA GLY A 308 -32.34 -10.84 -3.16
C GLY A 308 -31.57 -12.10 -3.58
N GLU A 309 -32.18 -13.25 -3.29
CA GLU A 309 -32.13 -14.52 -4.00
C GLU A 309 -30.74 -15.05 -4.43
N SER A 310 -30.01 -15.70 -3.52
CA SER A 310 -28.93 -16.63 -3.91
C SER A 310 -28.92 -17.94 -3.12
N HIS A 311 -30.02 -18.31 -2.47
CA HIS A 311 -30.22 -19.64 -1.91
C HIS A 311 -31.66 -20.10 -2.15
N GLU A 312 -32.03 -20.30 -3.42
CA GLU A 312 -33.07 -21.27 -3.70
C GLU A 312 -32.48 -22.67 -3.54
N SER A 313 -33.08 -23.37 -2.58
CA SER A 313 -33.03 -24.80 -2.33
C SER A 313 -32.71 -25.65 -3.55
N THR A 314 -31.63 -26.42 -3.46
CA THR A 314 -31.45 -27.63 -4.25
C THR A 314 -32.69 -28.52 -4.05
N PRO A 315 -33.44 -28.89 -5.10
CA PRO A 315 -34.55 -29.81 -4.94
C PRO A 315 -33.99 -31.16 -4.48
N GLN A 316 -34.52 -31.67 -3.36
CA GLN A 316 -34.37 -33.06 -2.99
C GLN A 316 -34.96 -33.91 -4.12
N PHE A 317 -34.09 -34.62 -4.86
CA PHE A 317 -34.54 -35.72 -5.70
C PHE A 317 -34.93 -36.88 -4.79
N GLU A 318 -36.18 -36.88 -4.35
CA GLU A 318 -36.81 -38.03 -3.72
C GLU A 318 -37.10 -39.12 -4.77
N ARG A 319 -36.89 -40.35 -4.31
CA ARG A 319 -36.97 -41.60 -5.07
C ARG A 319 -38.38 -41.85 -5.61
N GLN A 320 -38.47 -42.27 -6.86
CA GLN A 320 -39.49 -43.24 -7.27
C GLN A 320 -38.80 -44.43 -7.93
N GLY A 321 -38.91 -45.58 -7.28
CA GLY A 321 -38.60 -46.86 -7.90
C GLY A 321 -39.81 -47.38 -8.66
N SER A 322 -39.56 -48.05 -9.78
CA SER A 322 -40.41 -49.12 -10.29
C SER A 322 -39.74 -49.81 -11.49
N GLY A 323 -39.54 -51.13 -11.37
CA GLY A 323 -39.66 -52.05 -12.52
C GLY A 323 -38.38 -52.51 -13.19
N GLN A 324 -37.90 -53.70 -12.80
CA GLN A 324 -37.41 -54.68 -13.77
C GLN A 324 -38.53 -55.03 -14.77
N PRO A 325 -38.22 -55.42 -16.01
CA PRO A 325 -38.16 -56.87 -16.28
C PRO A 325 -37.12 -57.34 -17.32
N THR A 326 -36.78 -58.64 -17.15
CA THR A 326 -36.08 -59.62 -18.02
C THR A 326 -34.65 -59.35 -18.46
#